data_AF-A0A7C4DN14-F1
#
_entry.id   AF-A0A7C4DN14-F1
#
_cell.length_a   1.000
_cell.length_b   1.000
_cell.length_c   1.000
_cell.angle_alpha   90.00
_cell.angle_beta   90.00
_cell.angle_gamma   90.00
#
_symmetry.space_group_name_H-M   'P 1'
#
loop_
_entity.id
_entity.type
_entity.pdbx_description
1 polymer ?
#
loop_
_entity_poly.entity_id
_entity_poly.type
_entity_poly.pdbx_seq_one_letter_code
_entity_poly.pdbx_strand_id
1 'polypeptide(L)'
;MSSEEELRKKLDRGVVDRYVEVRSTKPTRRGNFLGVEEDKFYVAVSEEEVYELSPLAYYIWALCDGEHTVEDMAHNISENANVEYYKVIEPLLVVLDEMRKVGLIEY
;
A
#
# COMPACT_ATOMS: atom_id res chain seq x y z
N MET A 1 -26.77 5.18 -0.58
CA MET A 1 -25.78 5.67 0.41
C MET A 1 -24.44 5.69 -0.29
N SER A 2 -23.62 6.72 -0.09
CA SER A 2 -22.30 6.78 -0.74
C SER A 2 -21.36 5.78 -0.08
N SER A 3 -20.45 5.15 -0.84
CA SER A 3 -19.43 4.23 -0.31
C SER A 3 -18.60 4.89 0.81
N GLU A 4 -18.39 6.20 0.74
CA GLU A 4 -17.70 6.99 1.76
C GLU A 4 -18.46 7.07 3.10
N GLU A 5 -19.80 7.18 3.06
CA GLU A 5 -20.62 7.23 4.28
C GLU A 5 -20.59 5.90 5.03
N GLU A 6 -20.44 4.79 4.32
CA GLU A 6 -20.27 3.46 4.92
C GLU A 6 -18.90 3.30 5.56
N LEU A 7 -17.85 3.79 4.90
CA LEU A 7 -16.49 3.79 5.46
C LEU A 7 -16.40 4.64 6.74
N ARG A 8 -17.03 5.83 6.79
CA ARG A 8 -17.07 6.68 7.99
C ARG A 8 -17.76 6.04 9.20
N LYS A 9 -18.55 4.99 9.00
CA LYS A 9 -19.15 4.22 10.11
C LYS A 9 -18.21 3.14 10.65
N LYS A 10 -17.16 2.80 9.90
CA LYS A 10 -16.28 1.65 10.18
C LYS A 10 -14.84 2.06 10.50
N LEU A 11 -14.40 3.21 10.01
CA LEU A 11 -13.03 3.71 10.12
C LEU A 11 -12.98 5.08 10.78
N ASP A 12 -11.82 5.40 11.35
CA ASP A 12 -11.53 6.74 11.85
C ASP A 12 -11.65 7.78 10.72
N ARG A 13 -12.10 8.98 11.09
CA ARG A 13 -12.30 10.06 10.12
C ARG A 13 -11.01 10.44 9.39
N GLY A 14 -9.87 10.47 10.09
CA GLY A 14 -8.58 10.78 9.49
C GLY A 14 -8.14 9.74 8.46
N VAL A 15 -8.42 8.46 8.72
CA VAL A 15 -8.18 7.37 7.77
C VAL A 15 -9.04 7.54 6.52
N VAL A 16 -10.34 7.84 6.68
CA VAL A 16 -11.23 8.05 5.53
C VAL A 16 -10.82 9.26 4.71
N ASP A 17 -10.51 10.38 5.34
CA ASP A 17 -10.11 11.60 4.65
C ASP A 17 -8.80 11.36 3.87
N ARG A 18 -7.81 10.68 4.48
CA ARG A 18 -6.58 10.23 3.80
C ARG A 18 -6.87 9.29 2.64
N TYR A 19 -7.78 8.34 2.81
CA TYR A 19 -8.15 7.39 1.76
C TYR A 19 -8.78 8.10 0.55
N VAL A 20 -9.74 8.98 0.79
CA VAL A 20 -10.42 9.76 -0.27
C VAL A 20 -9.42 10.58 -1.08
N GLU A 21 -8.38 11.13 -0.42
CA GLU A 21 -7.32 11.89 -1.09
C GLU A 21 -6.53 11.06 -2.11
N VAL A 22 -6.19 9.79 -1.81
CA VAL A 22 -5.30 8.98 -2.67
C VAL A 22 -5.95 7.81 -3.37
N ARG A 23 -7.20 7.47 -3.10
CA ARG A 23 -7.84 6.26 -3.66
C ARG A 23 -7.74 6.17 -5.19
N SER A 24 -7.68 7.31 -5.88
CA SER A 24 -7.59 7.42 -7.35
C SER A 24 -6.17 7.60 -7.88
N THR A 25 -5.17 7.67 -7.01
CA THR A 25 -3.75 7.76 -7.39
C THR A 25 -3.21 6.38 -7.72
N LYS A 26 -2.16 6.34 -8.55
CA LYS A 26 -1.53 5.10 -9.04
C LYS A 26 -0.08 5.05 -8.57
N PRO A 27 0.19 4.48 -7.39
CA PRO A 27 1.54 4.46 -6.86
C PRO A 27 2.46 3.65 -7.79
N THR A 28 3.65 4.19 -8.03
CA THR A 28 4.70 3.54 -8.82
C THR A 28 5.86 3.19 -7.91
N ARG A 29 6.27 1.92 -7.91
CA ARG A 29 7.38 1.43 -7.12
C ARG A 29 8.72 1.95 -7.64
N ARG A 30 9.63 2.16 -6.71
CA ARG A 30 11.02 2.58 -6.91
C ARG A 30 11.94 1.58 -6.21
N GLY A 31 13.18 1.54 -6.69
CA GLY A 31 14.20 0.62 -6.19
C GLY A 31 14.20 -0.73 -6.89
N ASN A 32 15.27 -1.49 -6.65
CA ASN A 32 15.52 -2.79 -7.24
C ASN A 32 15.37 -3.88 -6.19
N PHE A 33 14.62 -4.92 -6.50
CA PHE A 33 14.55 -6.11 -5.66
C PHE A 33 15.91 -6.83 -5.68
N LEU A 34 16.47 -7.06 -4.50
CA LEU A 34 17.79 -7.70 -4.34
C LEU A 34 17.69 -9.18 -4.01
N GLY A 35 16.60 -9.61 -3.37
CA GLY A 35 16.42 -11.00 -2.97
C GLY A 35 15.53 -11.17 -1.75
N VAL A 36 15.38 -12.43 -1.35
CA VAL A 36 14.62 -12.85 -0.19
C VAL A 36 15.51 -13.71 0.71
N GLU A 37 15.42 -13.49 2.01
CA GLU A 37 16.06 -14.33 3.03
C GLU A 37 15.02 -14.66 4.10
N GLU A 38 14.74 -15.95 4.29
CA GLU A 38 13.61 -16.42 5.09
C GLU A 38 12.29 -15.78 4.59
N ASP A 39 11.72 -14.85 5.35
CA ASP A 39 10.50 -14.10 5.00
C ASP A 39 10.75 -12.58 4.87
N LYS A 40 12.01 -12.20 4.67
CA LYS A 40 12.44 -10.80 4.54
C LYS A 40 12.81 -10.50 3.10
N PHE A 41 12.23 -9.42 2.57
CA PHE A 41 12.43 -9.01 1.19
C PHE A 41 13.30 -7.75 1.16
N TYR A 42 14.38 -7.75 0.38
CA TYR A 42 15.29 -6.61 0.33
C TYR A 42 15.11 -5.81 -0.96
N VAL A 43 14.93 -4.50 -0.83
CA VAL A 43 14.80 -3.56 -1.94
C VAL A 43 15.79 -2.41 -1.77
N ALA A 44 16.57 -2.14 -2.81
CA ALA A 44 17.55 -1.06 -2.84
C ALA A 44 17.05 0.13 -3.64
N VAL A 45 16.96 1.31 -3.03
CA VAL A 45 16.69 2.57 -3.73
C VAL A 45 17.98 3.12 -4.35
N SER A 46 19.12 2.87 -3.70
CA SER A 46 20.47 3.20 -4.16
C SER A 46 21.48 2.16 -3.65
N GLU A 47 22.76 2.30 -3.98
CA GLU A 47 23.81 1.41 -3.44
C GLU A 47 23.97 1.53 -1.90
N GLU A 48 23.59 2.68 -1.33
CA GLU A 48 23.72 2.98 0.10
C GLU A 48 22.42 2.80 0.88
N GLU A 49 21.28 2.69 0.19
CA GLU A 49 19.95 2.62 0.81
C GLU A 49 19.22 1.33 0.45
N VAL A 50 19.29 0.36 1.35
CA VAL A 50 18.60 -0.93 1.26
C VAL A 50 17.59 -1.04 2.39
N TYR A 51 16.36 -1.40 2.04
CA TYR A 51 15.25 -1.57 2.97
C TYR A 51 14.88 -3.05 3.07
N GLU A 52 14.66 -3.50 4.31
CA GLU A 52 14.02 -4.78 4.61
C GLU A 52 12.51 -4.58 4.66
N LEU A 53 11.77 -5.32 3.84
CA LEU A 53 10.32 -5.32 3.78
C LEU A 53 9.78 -6.62 4.38
N SER A 54 8.75 -6.49 5.21
CA SER A 54 7.91 -7.62 5.62
C SER A 54 7.13 -8.17 4.42
N PRO A 55 6.58 -9.39 4.50
CA PRO A 55 5.81 -9.97 3.39
C PRO A 55 4.65 -9.10 2.90
N LEU A 56 3.90 -8.47 3.82
CA LEU A 56 2.81 -7.56 3.47
C LEU A 56 3.32 -6.29 2.78
N ALA A 57 4.42 -5.71 3.28
CA ALA A 57 5.02 -4.54 2.67
C ALA A 57 5.54 -4.86 1.26
N TYR A 58 6.25 -5.99 1.08
CA TYR A 58 6.69 -6.41 -0.24
C TYR A 58 5.53 -6.63 -1.21
N TYR A 59 4.45 -7.28 -0.76
CA TYR A 59 3.26 -7.48 -1.58
C TYR A 59 2.65 -6.15 -2.05
N ILE A 60 2.48 -5.19 -1.15
CA ILE A 60 1.97 -3.85 -1.50
C ILE A 60 2.93 -3.13 -2.45
N TRP A 61 4.23 -3.16 -2.20
CA TRP A 61 5.24 -2.58 -3.10
C TRP A 61 5.19 -3.20 -4.50
N ALA A 62 4.98 -4.53 -4.59
CA ALA A 62 4.84 -5.23 -5.86
C ALA A 62 3.55 -4.83 -6.61
N LEU A 63 2.49 -4.43 -5.91
CA LEU A 63 1.25 -3.91 -6.50
C LEU A 63 1.35 -2.45 -6.96
N CYS A 64 2.35 -1.69 -6.49
CA CYS A 64 2.61 -0.32 -6.94
C CYS A 64 3.24 -0.30 -8.34
N ASP A 65 2.46 -0.57 -9.38
CA ASP A 65 2.93 -0.68 -10.76
C ASP A 65 2.70 0.56 -11.62
N GLY A 66 2.08 1.61 -11.06
CA GLY A 66 1.70 2.82 -11.79
C GLY A 66 0.46 2.65 -12.70
N GLU A 67 -0.16 1.47 -12.72
CA GLU A 67 -1.35 1.17 -13.50
C GLU A 67 -2.61 1.08 -12.63
N HIS A 68 -2.50 0.40 -11.49
CA HIS A 68 -3.60 0.18 -10.56
C HIS A 68 -3.72 1.32 -9.54
N THR A 69 -4.96 1.73 -9.24
CA THR A 69 -5.22 2.74 -8.23
C THR A 69 -5.13 2.16 -6.82
N VAL A 70 -4.97 3.02 -5.80
CA VAL A 70 -5.03 2.57 -4.39
C VAL A 70 -6.36 1.88 -4.07
N GLU A 71 -7.47 2.28 -4.70
CA GLU A 71 -8.75 1.59 -4.60
C GLU A 71 -8.72 0.18 -5.20
N ASP A 72 -8.15 0.03 -6.40
CA ASP A 72 -7.97 -1.28 -7.04
C ASP A 72 -7.10 -2.20 -6.18
N MET A 73 -6.02 -1.66 -5.61
CA MET A 73 -5.14 -2.38 -4.69
C MET A 73 -5.89 -2.85 -3.44
N ALA A 74 -6.70 -1.99 -2.83
CA ALA A 74 -7.51 -2.34 -1.66
C ALA A 74 -8.52 -3.45 -1.97
N HIS A 75 -9.17 -3.40 -3.14
CA HIS A 75 -10.05 -4.47 -3.61
C HIS A 75 -9.29 -5.77 -3.83
N ASN A 76 -8.15 -5.72 -4.52
CA ASN A 76 -7.34 -6.90 -4.81
C ASN A 76 -6.87 -7.60 -3.51
N ILE A 77 -6.38 -6.84 -2.54
CA ILE A 77 -5.97 -7.38 -1.23
C ILE A 77 -7.18 -7.97 -0.49
N SER A 78 -8.32 -7.27 -0.49
CA SER A 78 -9.55 -7.72 0.17
C SER A 78 -10.03 -9.06 -0.37
N GLU A 79 -10.06 -9.21 -1.69
CA GLU A 79 -10.51 -10.44 -2.37
C GLU A 79 -9.52 -11.60 -2.15
N ASN A 80 -8.23 -11.36 -2.36
CA ASN A 80 -7.21 -12.41 -2.26
C ASN A 80 -7.02 -12.91 -0.81
N ALA A 81 -7.16 -12.02 0.18
CA ALA A 81 -7.04 -12.38 1.59
C ALA A 81 -8.38 -12.83 2.21
N ASN A 82 -9.50 -12.71 1.49
CA ASN A 82 -10.85 -12.91 2.01
C ASN A 82 -11.12 -12.09 3.29
N VAL A 83 -10.76 -10.81 3.24
CA VAL A 83 -10.89 -9.83 4.34
C VAL A 83 -11.85 -8.73 3.91
N GLU A 84 -12.69 -8.24 4.82
CA GLU A 84 -13.59 -7.11 4.54
C GLU A 84 -12.81 -5.87 4.07
N TYR A 85 -13.23 -5.27 2.96
CA TYR A 85 -12.57 -4.13 2.31
C TYR A 85 -12.14 -3.00 3.26
N TYR A 86 -13.00 -2.55 4.19
CA TYR A 86 -12.62 -1.48 5.13
C TYR A 86 -11.46 -1.86 6.06
N LYS A 87 -11.27 -3.15 6.37
CA LYS A 87 -10.15 -3.62 7.20
C LYS A 87 -8.81 -3.57 6.48
N VAL A 88 -8.82 -3.46 5.15
CA VAL A 88 -7.62 -3.35 4.31
C VAL A 88 -7.11 -1.91 4.21
N ILE A 89 -8.03 -0.95 4.20
CA ILE A 89 -7.74 0.46 3.89
C ILE A 89 -6.64 1.03 4.80
N GLU A 90 -6.81 0.93 6.12
CA GLU A 90 -5.85 1.53 7.05
C GLU A 90 -4.46 0.87 6.96
N PRO A 91 -4.31 -0.48 7.02
CA PRO A 91 -3.02 -1.12 6.79
C PRO A 91 -2.36 -0.75 5.46
N LEU A 92 -3.13 -0.68 4.37
CA LEU A 92 -2.62 -0.30 3.06
C LEU A 92 -2.06 1.13 3.08
N LEU A 93 -2.82 2.09 3.61
CA LEU A 93 -2.39 3.49 3.69
C LEU A 93 -1.13 3.66 4.54
N VAL A 94 -1.05 2.97 5.69
CA VAL A 94 0.12 3.02 6.56
C VAL A 94 1.37 2.54 5.82
N VAL A 95 1.29 1.41 5.12
CA VAL A 95 2.43 0.87 4.37
C VAL A 95 2.84 1.81 3.24
N LEU A 96 1.88 2.33 2.49
CA LEU A 96 2.17 3.25 1.39
C LEU A 96 2.81 4.56 1.89
N ASP A 97 2.35 5.09 3.02
CA ASP A 97 2.91 6.31 3.61
C ASP A 97 4.34 6.09 4.10
N GLU A 98 4.64 4.95 4.73
CA GLU A 98 6.00 4.60 5.13
C GLU A 98 6.92 4.40 3.91
N MET A 99 6.47 3.71 2.87
CA MET A 99 7.25 3.54 1.64
C MET A 99 7.55 4.85 0.93
N ARG A 100 6.57 5.76 0.89
CA ARG A 100 6.75 7.07 0.27
C ARG A 100 7.79 7.90 1.02
N LYS A 101 7.79 7.87 2.36
CA LYS A 101 8.77 8.60 3.20
C LYS A 101 10.21 8.20 2.87
N VAL A 102 10.43 6.94 2.52
CA VAL A 102 11.76 6.38 2.24
C VAL A 102 12.06 6.26 0.73
N GLY A 103 11.20 6.80 -0.13
CA GLY A 103 11.41 6.84 -1.58
C GLY A 103 11.25 5.49 -2.29
N LEU A 104 10.62 4.50 -1.65
CA LEU A 104 10.32 3.20 -2.27
C LEU A 104 9.10 3.24 -3.21
N ILE A 105 8.27 4.28 -3.12
CA ILE A 105 7.18 4.55 -4.06
C ILE A 105 7.05 6.05 -4.34
N GLU A 106 6.40 6.38 -5.44
CA GLU A 106 5.93 7.71 -5.79
C GLU A 106 4.47 7.67 -6.28
N TYR A 107 3.76 8.80 -6.22
CA TYR A 107 2.39 8.97 -6.71
C TYR A 107 2.33 10.07 -7.77
#